data_AF-A0A9W7DZ41-F1
#
_entry.id   AF-A0A9W7DZ41-F1
#
_cell.length_a   1.000
_cell.length_b   1.000
_cell.length_c   1.000
_cell.angle_alpha   90.00
_cell.angle_beta   90.00
_cell.angle_gamma   90.00
#
_symmetry.space_group_name_H-M   'P 1'
#
loop_
_entity.id
_entity.type
_entity.pdbx_description
1 polymer ?
#
loop_
_entity_poly.entity_id
_entity_poly.type
_entity_poly.pdbx_seq_one_letter_code
_entity_poly.pdbx_strand_id
1 'polypeptide(L)'
;CILSHLKGQMPYLFGKESKQKALLDDLEEVFEEVKSMYNLADGDMPPIDVFRVNLRSHNFRNFPSLDRRVLRQLDELINHEIPSLMGTVGGVSGVYSMSSMLE
;
A
#
# COMPACT_ATOMS: atom_id res chain seq x y z
N CYS A 1 -1.61 0.66 -4.23
CA CYS A 1 -0.49 1.61 -4.01
C CYS A 1 0.59 1.48 -5.10
N ILE A 2 1.36 0.38 -5.15
CA ILE A 2 2.46 0.22 -6.14
C ILE A 2 1.96 0.18 -7.59
N LEU A 3 1.02 -0.73 -7.91
CA LEU A 3 0.52 -0.88 -9.29
C LEU A 3 -0.12 0.41 -9.84
N SER A 4 -0.88 1.10 -9.00
CA SER A 4 -1.49 2.39 -9.35
C SER A 4 -0.46 3.49 -9.55
N HIS A 5 0.64 3.48 -8.78
CA HIS A 5 1.75 4.41 -8.95
C HIS A 5 2.49 4.17 -10.27
N LEU A 6 2.82 2.91 -10.57
CA LEU A 6 3.41 2.50 -11.84
C LEU A 6 2.55 2.94 -13.03
N LYS A 7 1.23 2.72 -12.96
CA LYS A 7 0.27 3.21 -13.97
C LYS A 7 0.33 4.73 -14.12
N GLY A 8 0.35 5.46 -13.01
CA GLY A 8 0.39 6.92 -12.99
C GLY A 8 1.62 7.51 -13.66
N GLN A 9 2.74 6.80 -13.65
CA GLN A 9 3.98 7.20 -14.33
C GLN A 9 4.01 6.87 -15.83
N MET A 10 3.01 6.16 -16.37
CA MET A 10 3.02 5.74 -17.78
C MET A 10 2.64 6.89 -18.73
N PRO A 11 3.38 7.10 -19.82
CA PRO A 11 3.05 8.14 -20.79
C PRO A 11 1.83 7.78 -21.63
N TYR A 12 1.06 8.79 -22.02
CA TYR A 12 -0.15 8.62 -22.83
C TYR A 12 0.14 8.29 -24.30
N LEU A 13 1.15 8.93 -24.89
CA LEU A 13 1.38 8.94 -26.34
C LEU A 13 2.53 8.02 -26.76
N PHE A 14 3.78 8.36 -26.41
CA PHE A 14 5.01 7.68 -26.86
C PHE A 14 5.94 7.29 -25.71
N GLY A 15 6.93 6.42 -25.98
CA GLY A 15 7.96 6.04 -25.01
C GLY A 15 7.52 5.02 -23.95
N LYS A 16 6.41 4.30 -24.18
CA LYS A 16 5.81 3.39 -23.19
C LYS A 16 6.76 2.27 -22.78
N GLU A 17 7.37 1.58 -23.74
CA GLU A 17 8.30 0.48 -23.46
C GLU A 17 9.56 0.96 -22.73
N SER A 18 10.11 2.10 -23.16
CA SER A 18 11.28 2.71 -22.50
C SER A 18 10.97 3.11 -21.06
N LYS A 19 9.83 3.78 -20.81
CA LYS A 19 9.43 4.15 -19.45
C LYS A 19 9.11 2.93 -18.59
N GLN A 20 8.45 1.91 -19.13
CA GLN A 20 8.20 0.67 -18.39
C GLN A 20 9.51 -0.04 -18.02
N LYS A 21 10.48 -0.08 -18.93
CA LYS A 21 11.81 -0.62 -18.64
C LYS A 21 12.51 0.19 -17.55
N ALA A 22 12.53 1.52 -17.65
CA ALA A 22 13.10 2.38 -16.62
C ALA A 22 12.47 2.15 -15.25
N LEU A 23 11.13 2.07 -15.17
CA LEU A 23 10.42 1.78 -13.92
C LEU A 23 10.73 0.39 -13.32
N LEU A 24 11.12 -0.59 -14.16
CA LEU A 24 11.54 -1.92 -13.70
C LEU A 24 12.99 -1.93 -13.22
N ASP A 25 13.84 -1.14 -13.88
CA ASP A 25 15.25 -0.99 -13.53
C ASP A 25 15.37 -0.18 -12.22
N ASP A 26 14.54 0.84 -12.01
CA ASP A 26 14.49 1.69 -10.81
C ASP A 26 13.37 1.30 -9.82
N LEU A 27 13.03 0.00 -9.76
CA LEU A 27 11.89 -0.49 -8.96
C LEU A 27 12.08 -0.26 -7.45
N GLU A 28 13.32 -0.25 -6.97
CA GLU A 28 13.70 0.06 -5.59
C GLU A 28 13.25 1.46 -5.21
N GLU A 29 13.52 2.46 -6.06
CA GLU A 29 13.11 3.85 -5.85
C GLU A 29 11.59 3.97 -5.85
N VAL A 30 10.92 3.27 -6.78
CA VAL A 30 9.45 3.19 -6.80
C VAL A 30 8.89 2.65 -5.47
N PHE A 31 9.54 1.65 -4.87
CA PHE A 31 9.12 1.11 -3.58
C PHE A 31 9.31 2.14 -2.46
N GLU A 32 10.45 2.83 -2.41
CA GLU A 32 10.70 3.88 -1.43
C GLU A 32 9.69 5.03 -1.53
N GLU A 33 9.40 5.49 -2.75
CA GLU A 33 8.39 6.52 -2.99
C GLU A 33 7.01 6.09 -2.47
N VAL A 34 6.60 4.86 -2.76
CA VAL A 34 5.30 4.33 -2.33
C VAL A 34 5.26 4.12 -0.82
N LYS A 35 6.33 3.58 -0.21
CA LYS A 35 6.41 3.44 1.24
C LYS A 35 6.27 4.78 1.94
N SER A 36 6.98 5.80 1.47
CA SER A 36 6.91 7.15 2.01
C SER A 36 5.52 7.77 1.83
N MET A 37 4.92 7.65 0.64
CA MET A 37 3.62 8.25 0.32
C MET A 37 2.46 7.67 1.16
N TYR A 38 2.53 6.38 1.50
CA TYR A 38 1.46 5.68 2.23
C TYR A 38 1.87 5.23 3.63
N ASN A 39 3.03 5.68 4.13
CA ASN A 39 3.58 5.35 5.45
C ASN A 39 3.63 3.83 5.72
N LEU A 40 4.14 3.06 4.76
CA LEU A 40 4.23 1.59 4.83
C LEU A 40 5.55 1.15 5.44
N ALA A 41 5.54 0.05 6.20
CA ALA A 41 6.75 -0.55 6.73
C ALA A 41 7.43 -1.45 5.69
N ASP A 42 8.73 -1.72 5.89
CA ASP A 42 9.49 -2.62 5.01
C ASP A 42 8.89 -4.03 4.94
N GLY A 43 8.32 -4.50 6.06
CA GLY A 43 7.68 -5.81 6.14
C GLY A 43 6.40 -5.96 5.32
N ASP A 44 5.77 -4.85 4.93
CA ASP A 44 4.57 -4.85 4.09
C ASP A 44 4.89 -5.01 2.60
N MET A 45 6.17 -4.89 2.24
CA MET A 45 6.60 -4.93 0.84
C MET A 45 6.84 -6.36 0.36
N PRO A 46 6.42 -6.68 -0.87
CA PRO A 46 6.75 -7.97 -1.47
C PRO A 46 8.25 -8.05 -1.78
N PRO A 47 8.84 -9.25 -1.89
CA PRO A 47 10.22 -9.42 -2.34
C PRO A 47 10.43 -8.81 -3.72
N ILE A 48 11.35 -7.85 -3.82
CA ILE A 48 11.48 -6.98 -5.00
C ILE A 48 11.80 -7.75 -6.28
N ASP A 49 12.68 -8.74 -6.23
CA ASP A 49 13.06 -9.51 -7.41
C ASP A 49 11.89 -10.35 -7.96
N VAL A 50 11.10 -10.94 -7.06
CA VAL A 50 9.89 -11.68 -7.42
C VAL A 50 8.87 -10.73 -8.04
N PHE A 51 8.69 -9.55 -7.45
CA PHE A 51 7.78 -8.53 -7.97
C PHE A 51 8.21 -8.05 -9.36
N ARG A 52 9.52 -7.76 -9.55
CA ARG A 52 10.11 -7.34 -10.81
C ARG A 52 9.89 -8.37 -11.92
N VAL A 53 10.15 -9.65 -11.65
CA VAL A 53 9.93 -10.73 -12.63
C VAL A 53 8.47 -10.80 -13.06
N ASN A 54 7.53 -10.74 -12.11
CA ASN A 54 6.11 -10.78 -12.41
C ASN A 54 5.64 -9.55 -13.22
N LEU A 55 6.20 -8.37 -12.96
CA LEU A 55 5.83 -7.16 -13.70
C LEU A 55 6.25 -7.19 -15.18
N ARG A 56 7.34 -7.89 -15.54
CA ARG A 56 7.87 -7.90 -16.91
C ARG A 56 6.85 -8.38 -17.96
N SER A 57 5.94 -9.27 -17.59
CA SER A 57 4.91 -9.81 -18.50
C SER A 57 3.62 -9.00 -18.56
N HIS A 58 3.55 -7.85 -17.88
CA HIS A 58 2.33 -7.05 -17.76
C HIS A 58 2.46 -5.69 -18.45
N ASN A 59 1.35 -5.16 -18.97
CA ASN A 59 1.27 -3.80 -19.47
C ASN A 59 0.80 -2.87 -18.35
N PHE A 60 1.65 -1.92 -17.96
CA PHE A 60 1.40 -1.09 -16.78
C PHE A 60 0.19 -0.16 -16.94
N ARG A 61 -0.24 0.14 -18.17
CA ARG A 61 -1.46 0.94 -18.41
C ARG A 61 -2.75 0.22 -18.03
N ASN A 62 -2.71 -1.10 -18.02
CA ASN A 62 -3.86 -1.93 -17.70
C ASN A 62 -4.02 -2.14 -16.19
N PHE A 63 -3.06 -1.68 -15.38
CA PHE A 63 -3.18 -1.76 -13.94
C PHE A 63 -4.38 -0.97 -13.41
N PRO A 64 -4.90 -1.36 -12.23
CA PRO A 64 -5.96 -0.60 -11.58
C PRO A 64 -5.46 0.79 -11.18
N SER A 65 -6.34 1.78 -11.34
CA SER A 65 -6.13 3.07 -10.70
C SER A 65 -6.42 2.96 -9.21
N LEU A 66 -5.80 3.80 -8.39
CA LEU A 66 -6.07 3.83 -6.96
C LEU A 66 -7.46 4.43 -6.70
N ASP A 67 -8.33 3.68 -6.03
CA ASP A 67 -9.60 4.21 -5.54
C ASP A 67 -9.41 4.78 -4.13
N ARG A 68 -9.52 6.10 -4.01
CA ARG A 68 -9.41 6.82 -2.73
C ARG A 68 -10.50 6.43 -1.74
N ARG A 69 -11.67 5.98 -2.20
CA ARG A 69 -12.76 5.53 -1.33
C ARG A 69 -12.40 4.24 -0.62
N VAL A 70 -11.80 3.30 -1.37
CA VAL A 70 -11.33 2.02 -0.81
C VAL A 70 -10.23 2.26 0.22
N LEU A 71 -9.28 3.17 -0.04
CA LEU A 71 -8.25 3.52 0.94
C LEU A 71 -8.86 4.08 2.23
N ARG A 72 -9.79 5.03 2.13
CA ARG A 72 -10.45 5.59 3.31
C ARG A 72 -11.21 4.54 4.12
N GLN A 73 -11.90 3.62 3.44
CA GLN A 73 -12.59 2.51 4.10
C GLN A 73 -11.61 1.57 4.80
N LEU A 74 -10.46 1.30 4.19
CA LEU A 74 -9.40 0.50 4.80
C LEU A 74 -8.84 1.20 6.05
N ASP A 75 -8.60 2.50 5.99
CA ASP A 75 -8.13 3.29 7.14
C ASP A 75 -9.15 3.28 8.28
N GLU A 76 -10.45 3.42 7.97
CA GLU A 76 -11.53 3.36 8.94
C GLU A 76 -11.61 1.98 9.61
N LEU A 77 -11.51 0.91 8.81
CA LEU A 77 -11.52 -0.46 9.29
C LEU A 77 -10.34 -0.76 10.23
N ILE A 78 -9.13 -0.33 9.86
CA ILE A 78 -7.91 -0.58 10.66
C ILE A 78 -7.94 0.21 11.97
N ASN A 79 -8.33 1.48 11.93
CA ASN A 79 -8.22 2.37 13.10
C ASN A 79 -9.43 2.33 14.03
N HIS A 80 -10.60 1.89 13.56
CA HIS A 80 -11.83 1.89 14.36
C HIS A 80 -12.47 0.51 14.48
N GLU A 81 -12.78 -0.15 13.36
CA GLU A 81 -13.58 -1.38 13.39
C GLU A 81 -12.82 -2.55 14.03
N ILE A 82 -11.55 -2.75 13.66
CA ILE A 82 -10.71 -3.82 14.23
C ILE A 82 -10.51 -3.62 15.75
N PRO A 83 -10.05 -2.46 16.26
CA PRO A 83 -9.91 -2.24 17.70
C PRO A 83 -11.23 -2.43 18.47
N SER A 84 -12.35 -1.97 17.91
CA SER A 84 -13.67 -2.15 18.52
C SER A 84 -14.06 -3.64 18.63
N LEU A 85 -13.81 -4.41 17.58
CA LEU A 85 -14.02 -5.85 17.59
C LEU A 85 -13.10 -6.55 18.60
N MET A 86 -11.82 -6.18 18.66
CA MET A 86 -10.88 -6.75 19.64
C MET A 86 -11.29 -6.46 21.09
N GLY A 87 -11.83 -5.26 21.37
CA GLY A 87 -12.40 -4.93 22.67
C GLY A 87 -13.63 -5.77 23.02
N THR A 88 -14.43 -6.17 22.01
CA THR A 88 -15.67 -6.92 22.18
C THR A 88 -15.41 -8.43 22.33
N VAL A 89 -14.45 -8.99 21.58
CA VAL A 89 -14.19 -10.44 21.52
C VAL A 89 -13.04 -10.87 22.44
N GLY A 90 -12.13 -9.96 22.79
CA GLY A 90 -10.83 -10.28 23.37
C GLY A 90 -10.69 -10.16 24.89
N GLY A 91 -11.76 -9.97 25.67
CA GLY A 91 -11.69 -10.01 27.14
C GLY A 91 -10.65 -9.08 27.80
N VAL A 92 -10.23 -7.99 27.14
CA VAL A 92 -9.27 -6.98 27.64
C VAL A 92 -9.94 -5.80 28.35
N SER A 93 -11.14 -6.01 28.90
CA SER A 93 -11.85 -5.01 29.71
C SER A 93 -11.02 -4.49 30.90
N GLY A 94 -9.96 -5.19 31.32
CA GLY A 94 -9.11 -4.78 32.43
C GLY A 94 -8.01 -3.77 32.11
N VAL A 95 -7.55 -3.66 30.85
CA VAL A 95 -6.35 -2.84 30.53
C VAL A 95 -6.71 -1.38 30.25
N TYR A 96 -7.82 -1.14 29.54
CA TYR A 96 -8.28 0.22 29.26
C TYR A 96 -8.89 0.92 30.48
N SER A 97 -9.40 0.16 31.47
CA SER A 97 -9.95 0.74 32.69
C SER A 97 -8.90 1.32 33.64
N MET A 98 -7.62 0.94 33.52
CA MET A 98 -6.55 1.50 34.37
C MET A 98 -6.04 2.85 33.87
N SER A 99 -6.00 3.07 32.55
CA SER A 99 -5.57 4.37 32.01
C SER A 99 -6.58 5.48 32.30
N SER A 100 -7.88 5.18 32.35
CA SER A 100 -8.92 6.15 32.72
C SER A 100 -9.04 6.43 34.23
N MET A 101 -8.23 5.78 35.07
CA MET A 101 -8.16 6.05 36.52
C MET A 101 -6.94 6.91 36.91
N LEU A 102 -6.08 7.24 35.95
CA LEU A 102 -4.87 8.06 36.16
C LEU A 102 -4.99 9.49 35.59
N GLU A 103 -6.19 9.90 35.18
CA GLU A 103 -6.55 11.32 34.95
C GLU A 103 -7.44 11.86 36.07
#